data_AF-A0A3S1G9P1-F1
#
_entry.id   AF-A0A3S1G9P1-F1
#
_cell.length_a   1.000
_cell.length_b   1.000
_cell.length_c   1.000
_cell.angle_alpha   90.00
_cell.angle_beta   90.00
_cell.angle_gamma   90.00
#
_symmetry.space_group_name_H-M   'P 1'
#
loop_
_entity.id
_entity.type
_entity.pdbx_description
1 polymer ?
#
loop_
_entity_poly.entity_id
_entity_poly.type
_entity_poly.pdbx_seq_one_letter_code
_entity_poly.pdbx_strand_id
1 'polypeptide(L)' 'DTRALSNALFAIPGVVEHGLFIGLASTAIIAGGDGIETVHAA' A
#
# COMPACT_ATOMS: atom_id res chain seq x y z
N ASP A 1 2.87 -11.69 4.39
CA ASP A 1 2.06 -10.79 5.24
C ASP A 1 2.70 -9.41 5.23
N THR A 2 2.01 -8.42 4.66
CA THR A 2 2.53 -7.04 4.55
C THR A 2 2.63 -6.35 5.90
N ARG A 3 1.77 -6.69 6.87
CA ARG A 3 1.82 -6.13 8.23
C ARG A 3 3.03 -6.66 8.99
N ALA A 4 3.34 -7.95 8.83
CA ALA A 4 4.55 -8.52 9.42
C ALA A 4 5.83 -7.85 8.88
N LEU A 5 5.88 -7.56 7.57
CA LEU A 5 7.01 -6.85 6.96
C LEU A 5 7.10 -5.40 7.42
N SER A 6 5.97 -4.68 7.49
CA SER A 6 5.87 -3.33 8.05
C SER A 6 6.49 -3.26 9.46
N ASN A 7 6.07 -4.17 10.35
CA ASN A 7 6.58 -4.25 11.71
C ASN A 7 8.09 -4.55 11.75
N ALA A 8 8.57 -5.44 10.88
CA ALA A 8 9.99 -5.77 10.80
C ALA A 8 10.85 -4.58 10.34
N LEU A 9 10.35 -3.78 9.40
CA LEU A 9 11.05 -2.57 8.93
C LEU A 9 11.14 -1.50 10.02
N PHE A 10 10.05 -1.26 10.76
CA PHE A 10 10.06 -0.33 11.89
C PHE A 10 10.97 -0.75 13.06
N ALA A 11 11.27 -2.05 13.18
CA ALA A 11 12.18 -2.55 14.20
C ALA A 11 13.67 -2.25 13.91
N ILE A 12 14.01 -1.79 12.70
CA ILE A 12 15.39 -1.48 12.31
C ILE A 12 15.76 -0.06 12.79
N PRO A 13 16.78 0.12 13.65
CA PRO A 13 17.20 1.44 14.09
C PRO A 13 17.59 2.34 12.91
N GLY A 14 17.09 3.57 12.91
CA GLY A 14 17.32 4.55 11.83
C GLY A 14 16.29 4.49 10.70
N VAL A 15 15.41 3.49 10.66
CA VAL A 15 14.22 3.53 9.79
C VAL A 15 13.21 4.48 10.42
N VAL A 16 12.85 5.51 9.67
CA VAL A 16 11.86 6.50 10.09
C VAL A 16 10.45 6.07 9.67
N GLU A 17 10.31 5.56 8.45
CA GLU A 17 9.05 5.14 7.84
C GLU A 17 9.33 4.16 6.69
N HIS A 18 8.31 3.43 6.24
CA HIS A 18 8.35 2.58 5.07
C HIS A 18 7.29 2.99 4.02
N GLY A 19 7.48 2.55 2.77
CA GLY A 19 6.53 2.83 1.68
C GLY A 19 5.29 1.94 1.64
N LEU A 20 4.98 1.15 2.68
CA LEU A 20 3.83 0.23 2.69
C LEU A 20 2.56 0.95 3.15
N PHE A 21 1.66 1.25 2.22
CA PHE A 21 0.36 1.86 2.51
C PHE A 21 -0.71 0.79 2.78
N ILE A 22 -0.74 0.26 4.01
CA ILE A 22 -1.60 -0.87 4.37
C ILE A 22 -2.96 -0.38 4.89
N GLY A 23 -4.04 -0.72 4.19
CA GLY A 23 -5.41 -0.39 4.61
C GLY A 23 -5.77 1.10 4.52
N LEU A 24 -4.99 1.89 3.78
CA LEU A 24 -5.18 3.34 3.65
C LEU A 24 -6.00 3.73 2.41
N ALA A 25 -5.81 3.02 1.29
CA ALA A 25 -6.53 3.32 0.05
C ALA A 25 -7.95 2.75 0.11
N SER A 26 -8.96 3.60 -0.08
CA SER A 26 -10.38 3.19 -0.21
C SER A 26 -10.81 2.97 -1.66
N THR A 27 -10.14 3.65 -2.61
CA THR A 27 -10.42 3.59 -4.05
C THR A 27 -9.11 3.71 -4.82
N ALA A 28 -8.96 2.95 -5.89
CA ALA A 28 -7.87 3.04 -6.85
C ALA A 28 -8.44 3.30 -8.25
N ILE A 29 -7.92 4.33 -8.94
CA ILE A 29 -8.26 4.64 -10.32
C ILE A 29 -7.08 4.17 -11.19
N ILE A 30 -7.35 3.21 -12.09
CA ILE A 30 -6.35 2.52 -12.89
C ILE A 30 -6.53 2.93 -14.35
N ALA A 31 -5.51 3.53 -14.96
CA ALA A 31 -5.49 3.83 -16.39
C ALA A 31 -4.78 2.71 -17.16
N GLY A 32 -5.51 2.01 -18.02
CA GLY A 32 -5.02 0.92 -18.87
C GLY A 32 -5.24 1.21 -20.36
N GLY A 33 -4.80 0.29 -21.22
CA GLY A 33 -4.95 0.40 -22.68
C GLY A 33 -6.42 0.44 -23.14
N ASP A 34 -7.31 -0.17 -22.37
CA ASP A 34 -8.75 -0.25 -22.67
C ASP A 34 -9.57 0.88 -22.00
N GLY A 35 -8.91 1.80 -21.29
CA GLY A 35 -9.55 2.93 -20.61
C GLY A 35 -9.25 3.01 -19.12
N ILE A 36 -10.17 3.62 -18.35
CA ILE A 36 -10.03 3.85 -16.92
C ILE A 36 -10.93 2.89 -16.15
N GLU A 37 -10.39 2.21 -15.14
CA GLU A 37 -11.12 1.37 -14.19
C GLU A 37 -11.06 1.98 -12.78
N THR A 38 -12.16 1.88 -12.03
CA THR A 38 -12.19 2.24 -10.61
C THR A 38 -12.40 0.98 -9.76
N VAL A 39 -11.47 0.71 -8.86
CA VAL A 39 -11.50 -0.40 -7.91
C VAL A 39 -11.71 0.16 -6.51
N HIS A 40 -12.63 -0.43 -5.75
CA HIS A 40 -12.87 -0.08 -4.35
C HIS A 40 -12.24 -1.11 -3.42
N ALA A 41 -11.77 -0.66 -2.25
CA ALA A 41 -11.31 -1.55 -1.21
C ALA A 41 -12.46 -2.45 -0.71
N ALA A 42 -12.12 -3.70 -0.36
CA ALA A 42 -13.05 -4.68 0.18
C ALA A 42 -13.41 -4.39 1.65
#